data_AF-A0A2N3XUI4-F1
#
_entry.id   AF-A0A2N3XUI4-F1
#
_cell.length_a   1.000
_cell.length_b   1.000
_cell.length_c   1.000
_cell.angle_alpha   90.00
_cell.angle_beta   90.00
_cell.angle_gamma   90.00
#
_symmetry.space_group_name_H-M   'P 1'
#
loop_
_entity.id
_entity.type
_entity.pdbx_description
1 polymer ?
#
loop_
_entity_poly.entity_id
_entity_poly.type
_entity_poly.pdbx_seq_one_letter_code
_entity_poly.pdbx_strand_id
1 'polypeptide(L)'
;MSDEKGRIFREAWIAGVNKHYPGEPKPGYIAPWEETPDWERASAAAVYQQVHDFALATEGSTSKLTREQKGRFVALCWIGQIFRHIADPKPAYVADWESMPEWQKETDSDIFERIEQDVTARTS
;
A
#
# COMPACT_ATOMS: atom_id res chain seq x y z
N MET A 1 5.87 -2.37 -16.81
CA MET A 1 6.15 -1.26 -15.87
C MET A 1 5.05 -1.08 -14.84
N SER A 2 3.77 -0.90 -15.22
CA SER A 2 2.67 -0.83 -14.23
C SER A 2 2.44 -2.14 -13.48
N ASP A 3 2.54 -3.28 -14.18
CA ASP A 3 2.32 -4.60 -13.57
C ASP A 3 3.35 -4.94 -12.49
N GLU A 4 4.64 -4.65 -12.73
CA GLU A 4 5.73 -4.82 -11.75
C GLU A 4 5.52 -3.96 -10.50
N LYS A 5 5.14 -2.68 -10.68
CA LYS A 5 4.85 -1.76 -9.57
C LYS A 5 3.69 -2.26 -8.71
N GLY A 6 2.62 -2.72 -9.37
CA GLY A 6 1.48 -3.33 -8.69
C GLY A 6 1.85 -4.63 -7.95
N ARG A 7 2.69 -5.49 -8.55
CA ARG A 7 3.23 -6.69 -7.90
C ARG A 7 4.00 -6.36 -6.63
N ILE A 8 4.92 -5.38 -6.66
CA ILE A 8 5.70 -4.98 -5.48
C ILE A 8 4.78 -4.50 -4.35
N PHE A 9 3.80 -3.65 -4.66
CA PHE A 9 2.80 -3.21 -3.68
C PHE A 9 2.05 -4.41 -3.09
N ARG A 10 1.58 -5.32 -3.95
CA ARG A 10 0.81 -6.50 -3.53
C ARG A 10 1.62 -7.45 -2.67
N GLU A 11 2.88 -7.71 -3.04
CA GLU A 11 3.80 -8.52 -2.23
C GLU A 11 4.03 -7.90 -0.85
N ALA A 12 4.20 -6.58 -0.78
CA ALA A 12 4.37 -5.87 0.49
C ALA A 12 3.12 -5.96 1.36
N TRP A 13 1.94 -5.83 0.75
CA TRP A 13 0.66 -6.06 1.44
C TRP A 13 0.58 -7.49 2.00
N ILE A 14 0.85 -8.51 1.19
CA ILE A 14 0.77 -9.91 1.61
C ILE A 14 1.76 -10.19 2.75
N ALA A 15 2.98 -9.67 2.64
CA ALA A 15 4.00 -9.79 3.68
C ALA A 15 3.55 -9.12 4.98
N GLY A 16 2.98 -7.92 4.91
CA GLY A 16 2.45 -7.20 6.07
C GLY A 16 1.27 -7.93 6.71
N VAL A 17 0.32 -8.43 5.91
CA VAL A 17 -0.80 -9.26 6.39
C VAL A 17 -0.28 -10.50 7.12
N ASN A 18 0.64 -11.24 6.53
CA ASN A 18 1.20 -12.45 7.17
C ASN A 18 1.94 -12.15 8.48
N LYS A 19 2.50 -10.94 8.61
CA LYS A 19 3.26 -10.52 9.78
C LYS A 19 2.38 -9.97 10.91
N HIS A 20 1.34 -9.21 10.56
CA HIS A 20 0.60 -8.40 11.53
C HIS A 20 -0.85 -8.83 11.75
N TYR A 21 -1.47 -9.51 10.78
CA TYR A 21 -2.89 -9.89 10.89
C TYR A 21 -3.09 -10.88 12.05
N PRO A 22 -4.05 -10.64 12.96
CA PRO A 22 -4.29 -11.55 14.06
C PRO A 22 -4.96 -12.84 13.56
N GLY A 23 -4.28 -13.97 13.73
CA GLY A 23 -4.79 -15.28 13.36
C GLY A 23 -4.58 -15.61 11.88
N GLU A 24 -5.48 -16.42 11.31
CA GLU A 24 -5.37 -16.88 9.93
C GLU A 24 -5.91 -15.83 8.95
N PRO A 25 -5.10 -15.32 8.00
CA PRO A 25 -5.56 -14.37 7.00
C PRO A 25 -6.67 -14.94 6.10
N LYS A 26 -7.61 -14.08 5.70
CA LYS A 26 -8.61 -14.46 4.70
C LYS A 26 -7.92 -14.75 3.36
N PRO A 27 -8.39 -15.74 2.57
CA PRO A 27 -7.80 -16.05 1.26
C PRO A 27 -7.64 -14.83 0.35
N GLY A 28 -8.64 -13.93 0.32
CA GLY A 28 -8.55 -12.70 -0.48
C GLY A 28 -7.45 -11.73 -0.04
N TYR A 29 -7.07 -11.71 1.23
CA TYR A 29 -5.98 -10.84 1.70
C TYR A 29 -4.62 -11.31 1.20
N ILE A 30 -4.46 -12.60 0.92
CA ILE A 30 -3.20 -13.23 0.51
C ILE A 30 -3.24 -13.85 -0.89
N ALA A 31 -4.32 -13.64 -1.65
CA ALA A 31 -4.45 -14.12 -3.02
C ALA A 31 -3.28 -13.65 -3.91
N PRO A 32 -2.72 -14.52 -4.76
CA PRO A 32 -1.59 -14.18 -5.62
C PRO A 32 -1.97 -13.11 -6.64
N TRP A 33 -0.96 -12.43 -7.20
CA TRP A 33 -1.15 -11.31 -8.13
C TRP A 33 -2.01 -11.67 -9.35
N GLU A 34 -1.84 -12.88 -9.85
CA GLU A 34 -2.55 -13.40 -11.01
C GLU A 34 -4.08 -13.49 -10.76
N GLU A 35 -4.49 -13.67 -9.50
CA GLU A 35 -5.90 -13.72 -9.07
C GLU A 35 -6.45 -12.35 -8.64
N THR A 36 -5.60 -11.33 -8.49
CA THR A 36 -6.02 -9.97 -8.10
C THR A 36 -6.89 -9.33 -9.20
N PRO A 37 -8.05 -8.73 -8.91
CA PRO A 37 -8.89 -8.07 -9.93
C PRO A 37 -8.18 -6.89 -10.62
N ASP A 38 -8.54 -6.60 -11.88
CA ASP A 38 -7.90 -5.53 -12.68
C ASP A 38 -7.91 -4.15 -12.02
N TRP A 39 -9.03 -3.77 -11.40
CA TRP A 39 -9.15 -2.48 -10.72
C TRP A 39 -8.19 -2.39 -9.54
N GLU A 40 -8.00 -3.50 -8.82
CA GLU A 40 -7.13 -3.58 -7.65
C GLU A 40 -5.66 -3.58 -8.09
N ARG A 41 -5.34 -4.27 -9.19
CA ARG A 41 -4.01 -4.21 -9.82
C ARG A 41 -3.65 -2.79 -10.25
N ALA A 42 -4.57 -2.09 -10.90
CA ALA A 42 -4.38 -0.70 -11.31
C ALA A 42 -4.21 0.23 -10.09
N SER A 43 -4.99 -0.01 -9.03
CA SER A 43 -4.91 0.75 -7.78
C SER A 43 -3.56 0.56 -7.08
N ALA A 44 -3.11 -0.70 -6.94
CA ALA A 44 -1.81 -1.05 -6.37
C ALA A 44 -0.66 -0.37 -7.13
N ALA A 45 -0.69 -0.40 -8.46
CA ALA A 45 0.30 0.27 -9.30
C ALA A 45 0.27 1.80 -9.15
N ALA A 46 -0.91 2.39 -8.99
CA ALA A 46 -1.07 3.83 -8.79
C ALA A 46 -0.54 4.28 -7.41
N VAL A 47 -0.87 3.55 -6.35
CA VAL A 47 -0.36 3.86 -4.99
C VAL A 47 1.16 3.69 -4.93
N TYR A 48 1.70 2.63 -5.56
CA TYR A 48 3.14 2.48 -5.72
C TYR A 48 3.76 3.74 -6.33
N GLN A 49 3.23 4.19 -7.46
CA GLN A 49 3.75 5.35 -8.18
C GLN A 49 3.75 6.61 -7.33
N GLN A 50 2.69 6.81 -6.53
CA GLN A 50 2.56 7.97 -5.65
C GLN A 50 3.62 7.98 -4.54
N VAL A 51 3.88 6.83 -3.91
CA VAL A 51 4.96 6.70 -2.90
C VAL A 51 6.32 6.91 -3.55
N HIS A 52 6.56 6.27 -4.69
CA HIS A 52 7.80 6.41 -5.47
C HIS A 52 8.09 7.87 -5.83
N ASP A 53 7.12 8.58 -6.39
CA ASP A 53 7.28 9.97 -6.80
C ASP A 53 7.44 10.91 -5.61
N PHE A 54 6.79 10.62 -4.49
CA PHE A 54 6.99 11.36 -3.25
C PHE A 54 8.41 11.19 -2.70
N ALA A 55 8.95 9.97 -2.71
CA ALA A 55 10.33 9.70 -2.29
C ALA A 55 11.35 10.40 -3.22
N LEU A 56 11.14 10.36 -4.54
CA LEU A 56 12.01 11.04 -5.50
C LEU A 56 11.94 12.57 -5.38
N ALA A 57 10.73 13.14 -5.30
CA ALA A 57 10.53 14.59 -5.20
C ALA A 57 11.11 15.20 -3.93
N THR A 58 11.37 14.38 -2.91
CA THR A 58 11.96 14.79 -1.63
C THR A 58 13.42 14.36 -1.50
N GLU A 59 14.04 13.87 -2.57
CA GLU A 59 15.44 13.43 -2.62
C GLU A 59 15.75 12.42 -1.49
N GLY A 60 14.83 11.50 -1.22
CA GLY A 60 14.98 10.46 -0.18
C GLY A 60 14.76 10.96 1.27
N SER A 61 14.33 12.21 1.46
CA SER A 61 14.04 12.76 2.80
C SER A 61 12.82 12.11 3.47
N THR A 62 12.02 11.32 2.73
CA THR A 62 10.96 10.47 3.30
C THR A 62 11.47 9.49 4.36
N SER A 63 12.78 9.16 4.35
CA SER A 63 13.44 8.35 5.37
C SER A 63 13.33 8.93 6.78
N LYS A 64 13.06 10.24 6.91
CA LYS A 64 12.89 10.95 8.19
C LYS A 64 11.44 10.94 8.70
N LEU A 65 10.48 10.51 7.89
CA LEU A 65 9.08 10.43 8.31
C LEU A 65 8.89 9.32 9.34
N THR A 66 7.97 9.53 10.28
CA THR A 66 7.57 8.47 11.20
C THR A 66 6.84 7.35 10.44
N ARG A 67 6.85 6.13 10.98
CA ARG A 67 6.09 5.01 10.41
C ARG A 67 4.62 5.36 10.21
N GLU A 68 4.02 6.01 11.21
CA GLU A 68 2.64 6.47 11.12
C GLU A 68 2.40 7.46 9.96
N GLN A 69 3.30 8.41 9.73
CA GLN A 69 3.19 9.32 8.58
C GLN A 69 3.26 8.58 7.25
N LYS A 70 4.13 7.57 7.16
CA LYS A 70 4.27 6.70 5.98
C LYS A 70 3.01 5.87 5.73
N GLY A 71 2.47 5.22 6.76
CA GLY A 71 1.24 4.44 6.67
C GLY A 71 0.03 5.29 6.31
N ARG A 72 -0.14 6.47 6.94
CA ARG A 72 -1.22 7.42 6.61
C ARG A 72 -1.20 7.85 5.15
N PHE A 73 -0.01 8.05 4.57
CA PHE A 73 0.13 8.39 3.16
C PHE A 73 -0.41 7.27 2.27
N VAL A 74 0.01 6.02 2.51
CA VAL A 74 -0.47 4.85 1.75
C VAL A 74 -1.98 4.66 1.90
N ALA A 75 -2.50 4.76 3.13
CA ALA A 75 -3.93 4.64 3.40
C ALA A 75 -4.75 5.67 2.62
N LEU A 76 -4.34 6.95 2.64
CA LEU A 76 -5.04 8.01 1.91
C LEU A 76 -5.00 7.80 0.38
N CYS A 77 -3.83 7.42 -0.14
CA CYS A 77 -3.65 7.05 -1.55
C CYS A 77 -4.59 5.91 -1.97
N TRP A 78 -4.70 4.87 -1.13
CA TRP A 78 -5.57 3.72 -1.38
C TRP A 78 -7.06 4.10 -1.33
N ILE A 79 -7.49 4.87 -0.33
CA ILE A 79 -8.86 5.36 -0.21
C ILE A 79 -9.27 6.15 -1.47
N GLY A 80 -8.36 6.98 -2.00
CA GLY A 80 -8.58 7.68 -3.27
C GLY A 80 -8.82 6.72 -4.45
N GLN A 81 -8.10 5.59 -4.51
CA GLN A 81 -8.35 4.57 -5.53
C GLN A 81 -9.68 3.84 -5.32
N ILE A 82 -10.07 3.57 -4.07
CA ILE A 82 -11.37 2.99 -3.76
C ILE A 82 -12.50 3.87 -4.29
N PHE A 83 -12.49 5.19 -4.02
CA PHE A 83 -13.50 6.11 -4.55
C PHE A 83 -13.48 6.23 -6.08
N ARG A 84 -12.33 6.04 -6.72
CA ARG A 84 -12.22 6.02 -8.18
C ARG A 84 -12.91 4.81 -8.81
N HIS A 85 -12.82 3.65 -8.16
CA HIS A 85 -13.22 2.36 -8.76
C HIS A 85 -14.54 1.80 -8.20
N ILE A 86 -14.95 2.21 -7.02
CA ILE A 86 -16.14 1.71 -6.32
C ILE A 86 -17.04 2.92 -6.00
N ALA A 87 -18.18 3.01 -6.68
CA ALA A 87 -19.09 4.15 -6.56
C ALA A 87 -19.72 4.31 -5.17
N ASP A 88 -19.99 3.18 -4.49
CA ASP A 88 -20.56 3.14 -3.14
C ASP A 88 -19.75 2.16 -2.28
N PRO A 89 -18.56 2.57 -1.78
CA PRO A 89 -17.70 1.69 -1.03
C PRO A 89 -18.25 1.46 0.39
N LYS A 90 -18.04 0.25 0.91
CA LYS A 90 -18.35 -0.02 2.32
C LYS A 90 -17.55 0.93 3.22
N PRO A 91 -18.12 1.43 4.33
CA PRO A 91 -17.40 2.32 5.25
C PRO A 91 -16.04 1.79 5.71
N ALA A 92 -15.93 0.47 5.92
CA ALA A 92 -14.67 -0.17 6.31
C ALA A 92 -13.55 -0.10 5.26
N TYR A 93 -13.87 0.12 3.97
CA TYR A 93 -12.85 0.28 2.91
C TYR A 93 -12.31 1.69 2.82
N VAL A 94 -13.00 2.65 3.44
CA VAL A 94 -12.66 4.08 3.42
C VAL A 94 -12.58 4.64 4.84
N ALA A 95 -12.31 3.76 5.81
CA ALA A 95 -12.16 4.15 7.20
C ALA A 95 -10.97 5.10 7.37
N ASP A 96 -11.17 6.19 8.12
CA ASP A 96 -10.08 7.10 8.47
C ASP A 96 -9.05 6.38 9.35
N TRP A 97 -7.82 6.88 9.37
CA TRP A 97 -6.68 6.27 10.04
C TRP A 97 -6.99 5.83 11.47
N GLU A 98 -7.61 6.70 12.27
CA GLU A 98 -7.89 6.37 13.67
C GLU A 98 -8.88 5.22 13.87
N SER A 99 -9.69 4.93 12.84
CA SER A 99 -10.66 3.83 12.83
C SER A 99 -10.10 2.55 12.18
N MET A 100 -8.89 2.58 11.63
CA MET A 100 -8.27 1.41 11.00
C MET A 100 -7.74 0.43 12.06
N PRO A 101 -7.83 -0.89 11.81
CA PRO A 101 -7.17 -1.88 12.65
C PRO A 101 -5.64 -1.70 12.66
N GLU A 102 -5.02 -1.95 13.81
CA GLU A 102 -3.57 -1.77 13.99
C GLU A 102 -2.74 -2.59 13.00
N TRP A 103 -3.14 -3.84 12.72
CA TRP A 103 -2.43 -4.68 11.76
C TRP A 103 -2.39 -4.09 10.36
N GLN A 104 -3.45 -3.34 9.98
CA GLN A 104 -3.55 -2.72 8.67
C GLN A 104 -2.70 -1.46 8.61
N LYS A 105 -2.69 -0.65 9.68
CA LYS A 105 -1.79 0.50 9.84
C LYS A 105 -0.31 0.11 9.68
N GLU A 106 0.09 -0.99 10.32
CA GLU A 106 1.45 -1.52 10.22
C GLU A 106 1.75 -2.08 8.81
N THR A 107 0.77 -2.72 8.17
CA THR A 107 0.90 -3.19 6.78
C THR A 107 1.10 -2.04 5.81
N ASP A 108 0.32 -0.96 5.93
CA ASP A 108 0.44 0.24 5.09
C ASP A 108 1.78 0.94 5.29
N SER A 109 2.29 0.94 6.53
CA SER A 109 3.63 1.45 6.84
C SER A 109 4.73 0.60 6.17
N ASP A 110 4.63 -0.73 6.26
CA ASP A 110 5.56 -1.68 5.63
C ASP A 110 5.53 -1.56 4.08
N ILE A 111 4.36 -1.29 3.48
CA ILE A 111 4.22 -1.02 2.04
C ILE A 111 5.04 0.21 1.64
N PHE A 112 4.88 1.34 2.36
CA PHE A 112 5.64 2.55 2.05
C PHE A 112 7.15 2.28 2.09
N GLU A 113 7.62 1.66 3.17
CA GLU A 113 9.05 1.37 3.39
C GLU A 113 9.62 0.45 2.31
N ARG A 114 8.87 -0.57 1.87
CA ARG A 114 9.29 -1.44 0.76
C ARG A 114 9.47 -0.66 -0.54
N ILE A 115 8.56 0.26 -0.85
CA ILE A 115 8.65 1.07 -2.08
C ILE A 115 9.80 2.08 -1.98
N GLU A 116 9.99 2.71 -0.82
CA GLU A 116 11.12 3.61 -0.54
C GLU A 116 12.48 2.91 -0.73
N GLN A 117 12.59 1.65 -0.31
CA GLN A 117 13.79 0.83 -0.53
C GLN A 117 14.02 0.53 -2.01
N ASP A 118 12.97 0.21 -2.79
CA ASP A 118 13.09 0.00 -4.24
C ASP A 118 13.58 1.27 -4.95
N VAL A 119 13.06 2.45 -4.58
CA VAL A 119 13.53 3.73 -5.11
C VAL A 119 15.01 3.92 -4.85
N THR A 120 15.43 3.74 -3.59
CA THR A 120 16.83 3.93 -3.17
C THR A 120 17.78 2.98 -3.89
N ALA A 121 17.38 1.71 -4.07
CA ALA A 121 18.17 0.71 -4.77
C ALA A 121 18.35 1.02 -6.26
N ARG A 122 17.39 1.71 -6.90
CA ARG A 122 17.46 2.08 -8.32
C ARG A 122 18.23 3.38 -8.58
N THR A 123 18.42 4.22 -7.56
CA THR A 123 19.15 5.50 -7.67
C THR A 123 20.60 5.42 -7.18
N SER A 124 21.02 4.30 -6.60
CA SER A 124 22.39 4.04 -6.13
C SER A 124 23.25 3.42 -7.23
#